data_AF-A0A1P8UJJ1-F1
#
_entry.id   AF-A0A1P8UJJ1-F1
#
_cell.length_a   1.000
_cell.length_b   1.000
_cell.length_c   1.000
_cell.angle_alpha   90.00
_cell.angle_beta   90.00
_cell.angle_gamma   90.00
#
_symmetry.space_group_name_H-M   'P 1'
#
loop_
_entity.id
_entity.type
_entity.pdbx_description
1 polymer ?
#
loop_
_entity_poly.entity_id
_entity_poly.type
_entity_poly.pdbx_seq_one_letter_code
_entity_poly.pdbx_strand_id
1 'polypeptide(L)' 'MSAAEYRPPLADYFDELERRYGDQFSFDKLNDEELATVERLTREAIEHDPRVSAVEKKNLAPLLTLLDMQRGKRKAARH' A
#
# COMPACT_ATOMS: atom_id res chain seq x y z
N MET A 1 -23.25 -0.13 19.65
CA MET A 1 -22.07 0.71 19.35
C MET A 1 -21.11 -0.17 18.59
N SER A 2 -20.97 0.03 17.27
CA SER A 2 -19.96 -0.70 16.50
C SER A 2 -18.61 -0.35 17.09
N ALA A 3 -17.85 -1.34 17.55
CA ALA A 3 -16.42 -1.16 17.75
C ALA A 3 -15.91 -0.61 16.43
N ALA A 4 -15.37 0.61 16.42
CA ALA A 4 -14.77 1.16 15.21
C ALA A 4 -13.69 0.15 14.80
N GLU A 5 -13.93 -0.59 13.71
CA GLU A 5 -12.96 -1.53 13.18
C GLU A 5 -11.67 -0.76 12.99
N TYR A 6 -10.59 -1.27 13.57
CA TYR A 6 -9.31 -0.62 13.48
C TYR A 6 -8.92 -0.51 12.00
N ARG A 7 -8.73 0.71 11.51
CA ARG A 7 -8.21 0.97 10.17
C ARG A 7 -6.75 1.42 10.27
N PRO A 8 -5.79 0.66 9.70
CA PRO A 8 -4.42 1.12 9.64
C PRO A 8 -4.30 2.31 8.68
N PRO A 9 -3.32 3.20 8.86
CA PRO A 9 -3.11 4.36 7.96
C PRO A 9 -2.98 3.97 6.47
N LEU A 10 -2.51 2.74 6.19
CA LEU A 10 -2.48 2.19 4.84
C LEU A 10 -3.88 2.15 4.19
N ALA A 11 -4.93 1.82 4.95
CA ALA A 11 -6.29 1.76 4.44
C ALA A 11 -6.81 3.15 4.06
N ASP A 12 -6.56 4.16 4.90
CA ASP A 12 -6.95 5.54 4.60
C ASP A 12 -6.24 6.06 3.35
N TYR A 13 -4.98 5.69 3.15
CA TYR A 13 -4.24 6.06 1.96
C TYR A 13 -4.76 5.36 0.69
N PHE A 14 -5.21 4.11 0.78
CA PHE A 14 -5.90 3.47 -0.34
C PHE A 14 -7.22 4.16 -0.68
N ASP A 15 -8.00 4.61 0.31
CA ASP A 15 -9.22 5.40 0.07
C ASP A 15 -8.90 6.73 -0.65
N GLU A 16 -7.78 7.38 -0.32
CA GLU A 16 -7.33 8.58 -1.01
C GLU A 16 -6.92 8.32 -2.46
N LEU A 17 -6.21 7.21 -2.70
CA LEU A 17 -5.84 6.77 -4.04
C LEU A 17 -7.06 6.40 -4.87
N GLU A 18 -8.03 5.69 -4.29
CA GLU A 18 -9.30 5.37 -4.93
C GLU A 18 -10.10 6.64 -5.23
N ARG A 19 -10.13 7.63 -4.34
CA ARG A 19 -10.76 8.93 -4.62
C ARG A 19 -10.07 9.69 -5.76
N ARG A 20 -8.75 9.59 -5.86
CA ARG A 20 -7.93 10.29 -6.87
C ARG A 20 -8.01 9.62 -8.25
N TYR A 21 -7.94 8.30 -8.28
CA TYR A 21 -7.85 7.52 -9.50
C TYR A 21 -9.16 6.84 -9.89
N GLY A 22 -10.14 6.74 -8.98
CA GLY A 22 -11.42 6.06 -9.19
C GLY A 22 -11.25 4.61 -9.62
N ASP A 23 -12.16 4.14 -10.48
CA ASP A 23 -12.14 2.82 -11.14
C ASP A 23 -10.86 2.54 -11.94
N GLN A 24 -10.05 3.58 -12.13
CA GLN A 24 -8.83 3.56 -12.89
C GLN A 24 -7.57 3.33 -12.03
N PHE A 25 -7.73 3.09 -10.72
CA PHE A 25 -6.62 2.79 -9.82
C PHE A 25 -5.80 1.58 -10.29
N SER A 26 -4.50 1.81 -10.44
CA SER A 26 -3.50 0.77 -10.70
C SER A 26 -2.14 1.23 -10.17
N PHE A 27 -1.32 0.31 -9.68
CA PHE A 27 0.04 0.60 -9.26
C PHE A 27 0.91 1.21 -10.37
N ASP A 28 0.59 0.95 -11.64
CA ASP A 28 1.33 1.53 -12.77
C ASP A 28 1.16 3.07 -12.84
N LYS A 29 0.05 3.60 -12.32
CA LYS A 29 -0.29 5.03 -12.34
C LYS A 29 0.28 5.82 -11.16
N LEU A 30 0.72 5.14 -10.11
CA LEU A 30 1.24 5.79 -8.90
C LEU A 30 2.58 6.44 -9.18
N ASN A 31 2.77 7.73 -8.94
CA ASN A 31 4.09 8.36 -9.04
C ASN A 31 5.09 7.78 -8.00
N ASP A 32 6.36 8.20 -8.08
CA ASP A 32 7.42 7.65 -7.22
C ASP A 32 7.19 7.94 -5.73
N GLU A 33 6.60 9.09 -5.38
CA GLU A 33 6.25 9.46 -4.01
C GLU A 33 5.07 8.62 -3.49
N GLU A 34 4.07 8.37 -4.34
CA GLU A 34 2.93 7.55 -3.98
C GLU A 34 3.35 6.10 -3.75
N LEU A 35 4.19 5.53 -4.63
CA LEU A 35 4.78 4.21 -4.44
C LEU A 35 5.59 4.11 -3.14
N ALA A 36 6.41 5.14 -2.84
CA ALA A 36 7.17 5.20 -1.60
C ALA A 36 6.26 5.26 -0.37
N THR A 37 5.15 6.00 -0.46
CA THR A 37 4.17 6.12 0.61
C THR A 37 3.43 4.80 0.86
N VAL A 38 2.96 4.11 -0.19
CA VAL A 38 2.33 2.79 -0.04
C VAL A 38 3.32 1.81 0.61
N GLU A 39 4.58 1.80 0.19
CA GLU A 39 5.59 0.91 0.76
C GLU A 39 5.81 1.19 2.26
N ARG A 40 6.03 2.45 2.62
CA ARG A 40 6.26 2.86 4.01
C ARG A 40 5.10 2.43 4.90
N LEU A 41 3.87 2.73 4.48
CA LEU A 41 2.66 2.38 5.24
C LEU A 41 2.44 0.87 5.33
N THR A 42 2.79 0.12 4.28
CA THR A 42 2.74 -1.34 4.27
C THR A 42 3.73 -1.93 5.27
N ARG A 43 4.98 -1.43 5.30
CA ARG A 43 6.00 -1.86 6.28
C ARG A 43 5.58 -1.53 7.70
N GLU A 44 5.08 -0.32 7.94
CA GLU A 44 4.58 0.08 9.27
C GLU A 44 3.45 -0.85 9.76
N ALA A 45 2.49 -1.18 8.89
CA ALA A 45 1.40 -2.10 9.21
C ALA A 45 1.89 -3.53 9.52
N ILE A 46 2.89 -4.03 8.80
CA ILE A 46 3.42 -5.38 8.99
C ILE A 46 4.35 -5.46 10.21
N GLU A 47 5.31 -4.56 10.30
CA GLU A 47 6.45 -4.67 11.22
C GLU A 47 6.18 -4.01 12.57
N HIS A 48 5.39 -2.94 12.60
CA HIS A 48 5.29 -2.06 13.77
C HIS A 48 3.89 -1.98 14.37
N ASP A 49 2.84 -2.26 13.60
CA ASP A 49 1.48 -2.15 14.09
C ASP A 49 1.05 -3.39 14.89
N PRO A 50 0.82 -3.29 16.21
CA PRO A 50 0.35 -4.41 17.02
C PRO A 50 -1.14 -4.68 16.86
N ARG A 51 -1.89 -3.76 16.24
CA ARG A 51 -3.34 -3.87 16.04
C ARG A 51 -3.70 -4.58 14.74
N VAL A 52 -2.76 -4.68 13.80
CA VAL A 52 -2.88 -5.54 12.61
C VAL A 52 -2.60 -6.98 13.02
N SER A 53 -3.55 -7.87 12.79
CA SER A 53 -3.43 -9.29 13.12
C SER A 53 -2.36 -9.98 12.28
N ALA A 54 -1.84 -11.10 12.77
CA ALA A 54 -0.86 -11.90 12.03
C ALA A 54 -1.39 -12.38 10.66
N VAL A 55 -2.71 -12.57 10.51
CA VAL A 55 -3.34 -12.95 9.24
C VAL A 55 -3.34 -11.77 8.28
N GLU A 56 -3.75 -10.59 8.72
CA GLU A 56 -3.71 -9.37 7.90
C GLU A 56 -2.27 -9.03 7.47
N LYS A 57 -1.28 -9.20 8.36
CA LYS A 57 0.14 -9.02 8.01
C LYS A 57 0.59 -9.96 6.90
N LYS A 58 0.19 -11.24 6.95
CA LYS A 58 0.47 -12.21 5.88
C LYS A 58 -0.21 -11.81 4.56
N ASN A 59 -1.43 -11.28 4.62
CA ASN A 59 -2.17 -10.82 3.45
C ASN A 59 -1.54 -9.56 2.84
N LEU A 60 -0.91 -8.70 3.65
CA LEU A 60 -0.22 -7.49 3.20
C LEU A 60 1.17 -7.78 2.63
N ALA A 61 1.84 -8.85 3.03
CA ALA A 61 3.22 -9.13 2.61
C ALA A 61 3.44 -9.16 1.07
N PRO A 62 2.54 -9.73 0.23
CA PRO A 62 2.68 -9.68 -1.22
C PRO A 62 2.69 -8.28 -1.83
N LEU A 63 2.11 -7.28 -1.14
CA LEU A 63 2.11 -5.90 -1.61
C LEU A 63 3.53 -5.32 -1.72
N LEU A 64 4.43 -5.68 -0.80
CA LEU A 64 5.83 -5.27 -0.87
C LEU A 64 6.52 -5.79 -2.13
N THR A 65 6.28 -7.05 -2.50
CA THR A 65 6.80 -7.63 -3.75
C THR A 65 6.26 -6.91 -4.98
N LEU A 66 4.98 -6.57 -5.01
CA LEU A 66 4.39 -5.82 -6.11
C LEU A 66 5.03 -4.43 -6.26
N LEU A 67 5.27 -3.72 -5.16
CA LEU A 67 5.91 -2.40 -5.17
C LEU A 67 7.37 -2.48 -5.68
N ASP A 68 8.11 -3.50 -5.27
CA ASP A 68 9.47 -3.75 -5.77
C ASP A 68 9.49 -4.02 -7.27
N MET A 69 8.56 -4.84 -7.76
CA MET A 69 8.41 -5.09 -9.20
C MET A 69 8.10 -3.80 -9.97
N GLN A 70 7.23 -2.94 -9.43
CA GLN A 70 6.88 -1.68 -10.09
C GLN A 70 8.05 -0.69 -10.16
N ARG A 71 8.85 -0.61 -9.10
CA ARG A 71 10.10 0.15 -9.12
C ARG A 71 11.10 -0.41 -10.13
N GLY A 72 11.20 -1.73 -10.23
CA GLY A 72 12.04 -2.41 -11.22
C GLY A 72 11.66 -2.03 -12.66
N LYS A 73 10.36 -2.09 -12.99
CA LYS A 73 9.84 -1.69 -14.31
C LYS A 73 10.17 -0.24 -14.64
N ARG A 74 10.02 0.68 -13.68
CA ARG A 74 10.32 2.10 -13.88
C ARG A 74 11.79 2.39 -14.12
N LYS A 75 12.67 1.70 -13.39
CA LYS A 75 14.11 1.79 -13.63
C LYS A 75 14.45 1.30 -15.03
N ALA A 76 13.85 0.19 -15.46
CA ALA A 76 14.06 -0.35 -16.81
C ALA A 76 13.54 0.60 -17.91
N ALA A 77 12.42 1.28 -17.71
CA ALA A 77 11.84 2.20 -18.69
C ALA A 77 12.59 3.54 -18.84
N ARG A 78 13.53 3.86 -17.93
CA ARG A 78 14.36 5.07 -17.96
C ARG A 78 15.69 4.86 -18.71
N HIS A 79 15.96 3.65 -19.19
CA HIS A 79 17.15 3.27 -19.96
C HIS A 79 16.78 2.94 -21.41
#